data_AF-A0A916EQX9-F1
#
_entry.id   AF-A0A916EQX9-F1
#
_cell.length_a   1.000
_cell.length_b   1.000
_cell.length_c   1.000
_cell.angle_alpha   90.00
_cell.angle_beta   90.00
_cell.angle_gamma   90.00
#
_symmetry.space_group_name_H-M   'P 1'
#
loop_
_entity.id
_entity.type
_entity.pdbx_description
1 polymer ?
#
loop_
_entity_poly.entity_id
_entity_poly.type
_entity_poly.pdbx_seq_one_letter_code
_entity_poly.pdbx_strand_id
1 'polypeptide(L)'
;MSKLMRGLALSGVALLMVVLNDARAQRGFELISPAEAQSEARAQADAPEQIAPRAAASPRGDATAIRVVSPTTVAGGGGVAAPVRIEVAFKPAPGARIVPSSFRVLYGLLKIDLTDRLRKHATVSESGVVVEQAQVPDGQHRLILQVADDQGNTAEQELRLRVGAAS
;
A
#
# COMPACT_ATOMS: atom_id res chain seq x y z
N MET A 1 32.02 -68.95 -21.86
CA MET A 1 32.32 -67.58 -22.35
C MET A 1 30.99 -66.86 -22.59
N SER A 2 30.53 -65.95 -21.73
CA SER A 2 30.84 -64.48 -21.75
C SER A 2 30.33 -63.84 -23.06
N LYS A 3 29.33 -62.94 -23.10
CA LYS A 3 28.88 -61.88 -22.16
C LYS A 3 27.39 -61.52 -22.40
N LEU A 4 26.71 -61.13 -21.31
CA LEU A 4 25.50 -60.30 -21.30
C LEU A 4 25.81 -58.89 -21.82
N MET A 5 24.94 -58.29 -22.63
CA MET A 5 24.75 -56.83 -22.70
C MET A 5 23.25 -56.51 -22.72
N ARG A 6 22.82 -55.83 -21.64
CA ARG A 6 21.51 -55.22 -21.46
C ARG A 6 21.46 -53.91 -22.26
N GLY A 7 20.36 -53.66 -22.95
CA GLY A 7 20.03 -52.35 -23.53
C GLY A 7 18.60 -51.97 -23.13
N LEU A 8 18.45 -51.34 -21.97
CA LEU A 8 17.23 -50.67 -21.53
C LEU A 8 17.44 -49.18 -21.82
N ALA A 9 16.70 -48.60 -22.76
CA ALA A 9 16.67 -47.15 -22.95
C ALA A 9 15.26 -46.65 -22.64
N LEU A 10 15.11 -46.15 -21.41
CA LEU A 10 14.04 -45.25 -21.00
C LEU A 10 14.17 -43.92 -21.77
N SER A 11 13.06 -43.40 -22.27
CA SER A 11 12.83 -41.96 -22.38
C SER A 11 11.31 -41.78 -22.49
N GLY A 12 10.56 -41.30 -21.51
CA GLY A 12 10.85 -40.20 -20.59
C GLY A 12 9.85 -39.08 -20.87
N VAL A 13 8.55 -39.37 -20.73
CA VAL A 13 7.48 -38.35 -20.87
C VAL A 13 7.49 -37.51 -19.60
N ALA A 14 8.15 -36.36 -19.64
CA ALA A 14 8.10 -35.37 -18.57
C ALA A 14 6.81 -34.55 -18.69
N LEU A 15 5.74 -35.04 -18.05
CA LEU A 15 4.55 -34.25 -17.73
C LEU A 15 4.88 -33.38 -16.51
N LEU A 16 5.39 -32.16 -16.71
CA LEU A 16 5.57 -31.23 -15.60
C LEU A 16 4.26 -30.47 -15.37
N MET A 17 3.60 -30.80 -14.27
CA MET A 17 2.44 -30.10 -13.74
C MET A 17 2.69 -28.60 -13.61
N VAL A 18 1.77 -27.80 -14.16
CA VAL A 18 1.63 -26.39 -13.78
C VAL A 18 1.22 -26.37 -12.30
N VAL A 19 2.16 -26.05 -11.43
CA VAL A 19 1.88 -25.79 -10.02
C VAL A 19 1.05 -24.52 -9.95
N LEU A 20 -0.23 -24.67 -9.61
CA LEU A 20 -1.11 -23.58 -9.22
C LEU A 20 -0.44 -22.84 -8.06
N ASN A 21 -0.11 -21.58 -8.29
CA ASN A 21 0.56 -20.70 -7.34
C ASN A 21 -0.44 -20.28 -6.25
N ASP A 22 -0.79 -21.21 -5.37
CA ASP A 22 -1.68 -20.99 -4.24
C ASP A 22 -0.84 -20.51 -3.03
N ALA A 23 -0.25 -19.32 -3.17
CA ALA A 23 0.39 -18.62 -2.06
C ALA A 23 -0.69 -18.00 -1.14
N ARG A 24 -1.61 -18.82 -0.61
CA ARG A 24 -2.52 -18.47 0.50
C ARG A 24 -1.76 -18.45 1.83
N ALA A 25 -0.65 -17.73 1.88
CA ALA A 25 0.20 -17.65 3.07
C ALA A 25 0.82 -16.26 3.24
N GLN A 26 -0.01 -15.22 3.23
CA GLN A 26 0.29 -13.99 3.96
C GLN A 26 -0.96 -13.62 4.77
N ARG A 27 -0.86 -13.69 6.10
CA ARG A 27 -1.98 -13.45 7.04
C ARG A 27 -2.29 -11.94 7.10
N GLY A 28 -2.76 -11.36 6.01
CA GLY A 28 -3.19 -9.97 5.91
C GLY A 28 -4.48 -9.81 5.13
N PHE A 29 -5.09 -8.63 5.25
CA PHE A 29 -6.27 -8.28 4.46
C PHE A 29 -5.83 -7.56 3.17
N GLU A 30 -6.52 -7.80 2.08
CA GLU A 30 -6.24 -7.14 0.82
C GLU A 30 -6.63 -5.66 0.89
N LEU A 31 -5.63 -4.78 1.02
CA LEU A 31 -5.85 -3.34 0.99
C LEU A 31 -5.92 -2.84 -0.45
N ILE A 32 -4.99 -3.29 -1.30
CA ILE A 32 -4.95 -3.01 -2.75
C ILE A 32 -4.92 -4.36 -3.47
N SER A 33 -5.82 -4.57 -4.42
CA SER A 33 -5.80 -5.76 -5.27
C SER A 33 -4.77 -5.62 -6.39
N PRO A 34 -4.25 -6.75 -6.93
CA PRO A 34 -3.37 -6.71 -8.11
C PRO A 34 -4.02 -6.04 -9.33
N ALA A 35 -5.35 -6.21 -9.50
CA ALA A 35 -6.09 -5.60 -10.59
C ALA A 35 -6.15 -4.07 -10.46
N GLU A 36 -6.41 -3.54 -9.26
CA GLU A 36 -6.39 -2.09 -8.99
C GLU A 36 -4.99 -1.50 -9.19
N ALA A 37 -3.95 -2.22 -8.73
CA ALA A 37 -2.57 -1.81 -8.96
C ALA A 37 -2.24 -1.74 -10.45
N GLN A 38 -2.67 -2.73 -11.24
CA GLN A 38 -2.45 -2.74 -12.69
C GLN A 38 -3.25 -1.64 -13.41
N SER A 39 -4.50 -1.39 -13.02
CA SER A 39 -5.29 -0.30 -13.60
C SER A 39 -4.68 1.06 -13.32
N GLU A 40 -4.18 1.27 -12.09
CA GLU A 40 -3.51 2.50 -11.71
C GLU A 40 -2.19 2.69 -12.47
N ALA A 41 -1.38 1.64 -12.63
CA ALA A 41 -0.15 1.70 -13.40
C ALA A 41 -0.40 2.06 -14.87
N ARG A 42 -1.47 1.53 -15.48
CA ARG A 42 -1.89 1.90 -16.84
C ARG A 42 -2.30 3.37 -16.90
N ALA A 43 -3.15 3.81 -15.97
CA ALA A 43 -3.60 5.20 -15.89
C ALA A 43 -2.42 6.19 -15.70
N GLN A 44 -1.40 5.82 -14.93
CA GLN A 44 -0.19 6.61 -14.78
C GLN A 44 0.67 6.66 -16.06
N ALA A 45 0.77 5.54 -16.79
CA ALA A 45 1.51 5.49 -18.05
C ALA A 45 0.85 6.33 -19.15
N ASP A 46 -0.49 6.39 -19.16
CA ASP A 46 -1.26 7.17 -20.12
C ASP A 46 -1.40 8.66 -19.72
N ALA A 47 -1.08 9.00 -18.47
CA ALA A 47 -1.18 10.37 -17.99
C ALA A 47 -0.05 11.24 -18.59
N PRO A 48 -0.37 12.41 -19.19
CA PRO A 48 0.66 13.35 -19.60
C PRO A 48 1.50 13.76 -18.39
N GLU A 49 2.83 13.90 -18.56
CA GLU A 49 3.72 14.36 -17.49
C GLU A 49 3.21 15.70 -16.93
N GLN A 50 2.54 15.63 -15.79
CA GLN A 50 2.10 16.84 -15.11
C GLN A 50 3.32 17.46 -14.44
N ILE A 51 3.89 18.48 -15.10
CA ILE A 51 4.75 19.46 -14.44
C ILE A 51 3.84 20.26 -13.50
N ALA A 52 3.41 19.65 -12.40
CA ALA A 52 2.64 20.34 -11.38
C ALA A 52 3.60 21.28 -10.63
N PRO A 53 3.37 22.61 -10.60
CA PRO A 53 4.07 23.45 -9.66
C PRO A 53 3.75 22.94 -8.26
N ARG A 54 4.80 22.59 -7.50
CA ARG A 54 4.69 22.14 -6.11
C ARG A 54 4.28 23.31 -5.23
N ALA A 55 3.02 23.72 -5.29
CA ALA A 55 2.41 24.50 -4.24
C ALA A 55 1.80 23.52 -3.22
N ALA A 56 2.66 22.78 -2.53
CA ALA A 56 2.27 22.29 -1.22
C ALA A 56 2.17 23.55 -0.37
N ALA A 57 0.95 24.01 -0.08
CA ALA A 57 0.76 24.96 1.00
C ALA A 57 1.36 24.29 2.24
N SER A 58 2.55 24.74 2.67
CA SER A 58 3.09 24.34 3.96
C SER A 58 2.00 24.61 4.97
N PRO A 59 1.56 23.61 5.76
CA PRO A 59 0.60 23.86 6.82
C PRO A 59 1.19 24.99 7.65
N ARG A 60 0.47 26.10 7.80
CA ARG A 60 0.75 27.05 8.87
C ARG A 60 0.88 26.20 10.14
N GLY A 61 1.90 26.42 10.98
CA GLY A 61 2.29 25.47 12.04
C GLY A 61 1.17 24.99 12.97
N ASP A 62 0.05 25.72 12.98
CA ASP A 62 -1.16 25.51 13.77
C ASP A 62 -2.33 24.86 13.01
N ALA A 63 -2.14 24.39 11.77
CA ALA A 63 -3.18 23.70 11.02
C ALA A 63 -3.26 22.21 11.37
N THR A 64 -4.45 21.63 11.18
CA THR A 64 -4.69 20.18 11.27
C THR A 64 -3.77 19.45 10.28
N ALA A 65 -3.13 18.38 10.72
CA ALA A 65 -2.11 17.67 9.95
C ALA A 65 -2.11 16.16 10.21
N ILE A 66 -1.64 15.40 9.22
CA ILE A 66 -1.42 13.95 9.31
C ILE A 66 0.10 13.71 9.17
N ARG A 67 0.67 12.97 10.11
CA ARG A 67 2.07 12.54 10.08
C ARG A 67 2.14 11.04 9.88
N VAL A 68 2.89 10.60 8.88
CA VAL A 68 3.20 9.17 8.71
C VAL A 68 4.24 8.75 9.76
N VAL A 69 3.91 7.73 10.53
CA VAL A 69 4.80 7.12 11.54
C VAL A 69 5.39 5.82 10.98
N SER A 70 4.58 5.02 10.29
CA SER A 70 4.99 3.79 9.60
C SER A 70 4.27 3.67 8.25
N PRO A 71 4.94 3.16 7.21
CA PRO A 71 6.34 2.76 7.18
C PRO A 71 7.30 3.96 7.16
N THR A 72 8.41 3.83 7.86
CA THR A 72 9.56 4.74 7.77
C THR A 72 10.35 4.41 6.50
N THR A 73 9.81 4.76 5.33
CA THR A 73 10.60 4.71 4.09
C THR A 73 11.67 5.79 4.20
N VAL A 74 12.90 5.39 4.49
CA VAL A 74 14.08 6.26 4.41
C VAL A 74 14.14 6.90 3.03
N ALA A 75 14.55 8.17 2.98
CA ALA A 75 14.70 8.96 1.76
C ALA A 75 15.69 8.38 0.71
N GLY A 76 16.16 7.14 0.89
CA GLY A 76 17.01 6.36 -0.01
C GLY A 76 16.29 5.25 -0.82
N GLY A 77 14.95 5.16 -0.77
CA GLY A 77 14.20 4.33 -1.72
C GLY A 77 14.16 2.82 -1.45
N GLY A 78 14.42 2.40 -0.20
CA GLY A 78 14.26 1.01 0.25
C GLY A 78 12.80 0.56 0.19
N GLY A 79 12.56 -0.66 -0.28
CA GLY A 79 11.23 -1.27 -0.34
C GLY A 79 10.74 -1.69 1.05
N VAL A 80 9.41 -1.75 1.22
CA VAL A 80 8.75 -2.32 2.39
C VAL A 80 8.16 -3.66 1.98
N ALA A 81 8.47 -4.71 2.75
CA ALA A 81 7.87 -6.02 2.51
C ALA A 81 6.40 -6.02 2.90
N ALA A 82 5.56 -6.70 2.11
CA ALA A 82 4.18 -6.96 2.47
C ALA A 82 4.08 -8.23 3.36
N PRO A 83 3.12 -8.30 4.30
CA PRO A 83 2.10 -7.29 4.61
C PRO A 83 2.68 -6.05 5.29
N VAL A 84 2.15 -4.88 4.93
CA VAL A 84 2.64 -3.57 5.36
C VAL A 84 1.92 -3.12 6.62
N ARG A 85 2.70 -2.61 7.59
CA ARG A 85 2.18 -1.85 8.73
C ARG A 85 2.08 -0.37 8.39
N ILE A 86 0.86 0.17 8.43
CA ILE A 86 0.58 1.59 8.21
C ILE A 86 0.19 2.22 9.54
N GLU A 87 0.97 3.20 9.97
CA GLU A 87 0.68 3.98 11.17
C GLU A 87 0.77 5.47 10.83
N VAL A 88 -0.27 6.22 11.16
CA VAL A 88 -0.27 7.67 11.06
C VAL A 88 -0.76 8.29 12.35
N ALA A 89 -0.17 9.44 12.69
CA ALA A 89 -0.57 10.25 13.82
C ALA A 89 -1.25 11.52 13.33
N PHE A 90 -2.32 11.91 14.00
CA PHE A 90 -3.02 13.16 13.74
C PHE A 90 -2.52 14.27 14.67
N LYS A 91 -2.51 15.49 14.15
CA LYS A 91 -2.31 16.72 14.92
C LYS A 91 -3.50 17.62 14.62
N PRO A 92 -4.46 17.83 15.55
CA PRO A 92 -5.53 18.79 15.35
C PRO A 92 -5.01 20.24 15.44
N ALA A 93 -5.78 21.17 14.90
CA ALA A 93 -5.60 22.60 15.13
C ALA A 93 -5.76 22.95 16.63
N PRO A 94 -5.15 24.04 17.13
CA PRO A 94 -5.30 24.48 18.51
C PRO A 94 -6.77 24.62 18.92
N GLY A 95 -7.17 23.90 19.97
CA GLY A 95 -8.54 23.91 20.49
C GLY A 95 -9.54 23.06 19.71
N ALA A 96 -9.11 22.34 18.67
CA ALA A 96 -9.94 21.41 17.91
C ALA A 96 -9.67 19.94 18.33
N ARG A 97 -10.57 19.05 17.94
CA ARG A 97 -10.42 17.59 18.08
C ARG A 97 -10.61 16.91 16.74
N ILE A 98 -9.80 15.89 16.49
CA ILE A 98 -9.97 15.08 15.28
C ILE A 98 -11.30 14.34 15.32
N VAL A 99 -12.00 14.30 14.18
CA VAL A 99 -13.22 13.49 14.02
C VAL A 99 -12.83 12.17 13.35
N PRO A 100 -12.74 11.04 14.08
CA PRO A 100 -12.18 9.80 13.52
C PRO A 100 -13.03 9.21 12.37
N SER A 101 -14.34 9.49 12.36
CA SER A 101 -15.25 9.11 11.27
C SER A 101 -15.02 9.87 9.96
N SER A 102 -14.31 11.00 10.00
CA SER A 102 -13.95 11.77 8.79
C SER A 102 -12.75 11.20 8.04
N PHE A 103 -12.00 10.26 8.64
CA PHE A 103 -10.81 9.70 8.02
C PHE A 103 -11.13 8.96 6.70
N ARG A 104 -10.41 9.29 5.63
CA ARG A 104 -10.54 8.66 4.32
C ARG A 104 -9.18 8.28 3.76
N VAL A 105 -9.19 7.21 2.97
CA VAL A 105 -8.00 6.72 2.27
C VAL A 105 -8.35 6.48 0.81
N LEU A 106 -7.69 7.21 -0.08
CA LEU A 106 -7.83 7.06 -1.52
C LEU A 106 -6.53 6.51 -2.11
N TYR A 107 -6.63 5.73 -3.17
CA TYR A 107 -5.49 5.13 -3.86
C TYR A 107 -5.31 5.69 -5.26
N GLY A 108 -4.08 6.11 -5.54
CA GLY A 108 -3.63 6.43 -6.89
C GLY A 108 -4.21 7.70 -7.48
N LEU A 109 -3.96 7.89 -8.77
CA LEU A 109 -4.57 8.86 -9.66
C LEU A 109 -6.05 8.57 -9.87
N LEU A 110 -6.42 7.29 -9.91
CA LEU A 110 -7.82 6.86 -10.05
C LEU A 110 -8.67 7.16 -8.81
N LYS A 111 -8.06 7.57 -7.70
CA LYS A 111 -8.73 7.89 -6.41
C LYS A 111 -9.67 6.77 -5.95
N ILE A 112 -9.21 5.53 -6.07
CA ILE A 112 -9.97 4.35 -5.64
C ILE A 112 -10.15 4.44 -4.12
N ASP A 113 -11.40 4.41 -3.65
CA ASP A 113 -11.68 4.54 -2.21
C ASP A 113 -11.33 3.23 -1.48
N LEU A 114 -10.37 3.30 -0.55
CA LEU A 114 -9.94 2.19 0.30
C LEU A 114 -10.52 2.28 1.72
N THR A 115 -11.30 3.31 2.02
CA THR A 115 -11.69 3.69 3.38
C THR A 115 -12.38 2.53 4.11
N ASP A 116 -13.37 1.89 3.48
CA ASP A 116 -14.12 0.80 4.10
C ASP A 116 -13.27 -0.46 4.31
N ARG A 117 -12.36 -0.76 3.38
CA ARG A 117 -11.43 -1.89 3.50
C ARG A 117 -10.49 -1.67 4.67
N LEU A 118 -9.90 -0.49 4.75
CA LEU A 118 -8.96 -0.16 5.81
C LEU A 118 -9.63 -0.08 7.18
N ARG A 119 -10.80 0.58 7.29
CA ARG A 119 -11.53 0.73 8.57
C ARG A 119 -11.93 -0.60 9.23
N LYS A 120 -12.18 -1.65 8.45
CA LYS A 120 -12.49 -2.99 8.98
C LYS A 120 -11.32 -3.64 9.72
N HIS A 121 -10.10 -3.20 9.44
CA HIS A 121 -8.87 -3.79 9.96
C HIS A 121 -7.97 -2.78 10.69
N ALA A 122 -8.42 -1.53 10.82
CA ALA A 122 -7.69 -0.44 11.43
C ALA A 122 -8.23 -0.07 12.81
N THR A 123 -7.33 0.28 13.71
CA THR A 123 -7.70 1.06 14.90
C THR A 123 -7.65 2.52 14.54
N VAL A 124 -8.81 3.18 14.49
CA VAL A 124 -8.95 4.60 14.13
C VAL A 124 -9.39 5.38 15.38
N SER A 125 -8.63 6.40 15.76
CA SER A 125 -8.87 7.20 16.96
C SER A 125 -8.57 8.68 16.72
N GLU A 126 -8.79 9.54 17.72
CA GLU A 126 -8.45 10.96 17.62
C GLU A 126 -6.94 11.22 17.48
N SER A 127 -6.09 10.30 17.96
CA SER A 127 -4.63 10.46 17.91
C SER A 127 -4.01 9.93 16.63
N GLY A 128 -4.71 9.06 15.89
CA GLY A 128 -4.15 8.42 14.71
C GLY A 128 -4.88 7.17 14.24
N VAL A 129 -4.25 6.51 13.26
CA VAL A 129 -4.70 5.26 12.64
C VAL A 129 -3.56 4.26 12.64
N VAL A 130 -3.86 3.02 13.05
CA VAL A 130 -2.91 1.90 13.02
C VAL A 130 -3.52 0.73 12.26
N VAL A 131 -2.76 0.16 11.33
CA VAL A 131 -3.08 -1.01 10.53
C VAL A 131 -1.85 -1.91 10.47
N GLU A 132 -1.98 -3.17 10.86
CA GLU A 132 -0.81 -4.05 11.01
C GLU A 132 -0.53 -4.96 9.81
N GLN A 133 -1.57 -5.41 9.09
CA GLN A 133 -1.44 -6.48 8.11
C GLN A 133 -2.08 -6.11 6.76
N ALA A 134 -1.72 -4.94 6.22
CA ALA A 134 -2.22 -4.50 4.92
C ALA A 134 -1.48 -5.22 3.78
N GLN A 135 -2.19 -6.03 3.03
CA GLN A 135 -1.65 -6.67 1.84
C GLN A 135 -1.70 -5.69 0.67
N VAL A 136 -0.51 -5.40 0.13
CA VAL A 136 -0.29 -4.50 -1.01
C VAL A 136 0.60 -5.26 -2.01
N PRO A 137 0.30 -5.26 -3.32
CA PRO A 137 1.14 -5.91 -4.32
C PRO A 137 2.52 -5.26 -4.40
N ASP A 138 3.49 -5.95 -5.00
CA ASP A 138 4.79 -5.35 -5.30
C ASP A 138 4.64 -4.21 -6.31
N GLY A 139 5.37 -3.11 -6.10
CA GLY A 139 5.31 -1.94 -6.98
C GLY A 139 5.41 -0.60 -6.25
N GLN A 140 5.09 0.46 -6.98
CA GLN A 140 4.98 1.82 -6.44
C GLN A 140 3.51 2.16 -6.24
N HIS A 141 3.17 2.59 -5.02
CA HIS A 141 1.80 2.91 -4.63
C HIS A 141 1.74 4.27 -3.98
N ARG A 142 0.65 4.99 -4.24
CA ARG A 142 0.36 6.29 -3.65
C ARG A 142 -0.97 6.23 -2.94
N LEU A 143 -0.96 6.43 -1.63
CA LEU A 143 -2.16 6.61 -0.82
C LEU A 143 -2.33 8.09 -0.49
N ILE A 144 -3.55 8.60 -0.58
CA ILE A 144 -3.93 9.94 -0.17
C ILE A 144 -4.80 9.78 1.08
N LEU A 145 -4.28 10.27 2.20
CA LEU A 145 -4.91 10.19 3.51
C LEU A 145 -5.57 11.52 3.81
N GLN A 146 -6.82 11.50 4.25
CA GLN A 146 -7.57 12.71 4.59
C GLN A 146 -8.22 12.57 5.96
N VAL A 147 -8.30 13.67 6.71
CA VAL A 147 -9.03 13.74 7.98
C VAL A 147 -9.51 15.17 8.22
N ALA A 148 -10.59 15.32 8.98
CA ALA A 148 -11.09 16.60 9.47
C ALA A 148 -11.09 16.64 11.00
N ASP A 149 -11.05 17.86 11.54
CA ASP A 149 -11.39 18.13 12.93
C ASP A 149 -12.84 18.59 13.09
N ASP A 150 -13.26 18.78 14.34
CA ASP A 150 -14.60 19.20 14.74
C ASP A 150 -14.92 20.67 14.42
N GLN A 151 -13.92 21.43 13.96
CA GLN A 151 -14.06 22.81 13.48
C GLN A 151 -14.12 22.89 11.95
N GLY A 152 -14.05 21.75 11.26
CA GLY A 152 -14.11 21.66 9.80
C GLY A 152 -12.77 21.90 9.11
N ASN A 153 -11.65 22.02 9.83
CA ASN A 153 -10.34 22.07 9.18
C ASN A 153 -9.97 20.68 8.69
N THR A 154 -9.53 20.60 7.44
CA THR A 154 -9.14 19.34 6.80
C THR A 154 -7.63 19.26 6.62
N ALA A 155 -7.08 18.06 6.79
CA ALA A 155 -5.72 17.73 6.43
C ALA A 155 -5.70 16.66 5.34
N GLU A 156 -4.72 16.78 4.44
CA GLU A 156 -4.38 15.76 3.46
C GLU A 156 -2.90 15.41 3.58
N GLN A 157 -2.56 14.13 3.46
CA GLN A 157 -1.18 13.66 3.44
C GLN A 157 -1.02 12.54 2.43
N GLU A 158 0.05 12.63 1.64
CA GLU A 158 0.40 11.60 0.68
C GLU A 158 1.37 10.59 1.31
N LEU A 159 1.02 9.31 1.27
CA LEU A 159 1.88 8.20 1.65
C LEU A 159 2.30 7.45 0.38
N ARG A 160 3.59 7.53 0.06
CA ARG A 160 4.21 6.76 -1.02
C ARG A 160 4.79 5.48 -0.46
N LEU A 161 4.41 4.36 -1.04
CA LEU A 161 4.88 3.02 -0.68
C LEU A 161 5.60 2.43 -1.88
N ARG A 162 6.83 1.97 -1.68
CA ARG A 162 7.48 1.05 -2.59
C ARG A 162 7.42 -0.33 -1.93
N VAL A 163 6.61 -1.22 -2.48
CA VAL A 163 6.46 -2.58 -1.97
C VAL A 163 7.31 -3.54 -2.79
N GLY A 164 8.04 -4.40 -2.10
CA GLY A 164 8.96 -5.38 -2.69
C GLY A 164 9.92 -5.90 -1.62
N ALA A 165 10.96 -6.62 -2.04
CA ALA A 165 11.98 -7.12 -1.13
C ALA A 165 12.56 -5.96 -0.29
N ALA A 166 12.45 -6.07 1.05
CA ALA A 166 13.12 -5.15 1.96
C ALA A 166 14.63 -5.26 1.70
N SER A 167 15.25 -4.14 1.31
CA SER A 167 16.69 -4.05 1.05
C SER A 167 17.43 -3.60 2.30
#